data_AF-A0A7Y2D1G5-F1
#
_entry.id   AF-A0A7Y2D1G5-F1
#
_cell.length_a   1.000
_cell.length_b   1.000
_cell.length_c   1.000
_cell.angle_alpha   90.00
_cell.angle_beta   90.00
_cell.angle_gamma   90.00
#
_symmetry.space_group_name_H-M   'P 1'
#
loop_
_entity.id
_entity.type
_entity.pdbx_description
1 polymer ?
#
loop_
_entity_poly.entity_id
_entity_poly.type
_entity_poly.pdbx_seq_one_letter_code
_entity_poly.pdbx_strand_id
1 'polypeptide(L)'
;ESGMDLDWFFEVYFRQPKLPELEIDFVSRRPKMKWKTPGKLSFPMPVEVEINGTKKRIIMKAGKVDLPKEVTIESFDPDGWILMKKSSIVQLDGARR
;
A
#
# COMPACT_ATOMS: atom_id res chain seq x y z
N GLU A 1 13.45 24.69 -2.63
CA GLU A 1 12.20 24.00 -3.01
C GLU A 1 12.48 22.52 -3.11
N SER A 2 11.65 21.66 -2.49
CA SER A 2 11.83 20.22 -2.60
C SER A 2 11.50 19.80 -4.02
N GLY A 3 12.52 19.52 -4.85
CA GLY A 3 12.38 19.03 -6.23
C GLY A 3 11.80 17.62 -6.34
N MET A 4 10.83 17.27 -5.48
CA MET A 4 10.03 16.07 -5.61
C MET A 4 8.89 16.38 -6.56
N ASP A 5 8.76 15.58 -7.61
CA ASP A 5 7.58 15.55 -8.45
C ASP A 5 6.37 15.18 -7.57
N LEU A 6 5.51 16.16 -7.32
CA LEU A 6 4.28 16.04 -6.53
C LEU A 6 3.04 15.93 -7.41
N ASP A 7 3.18 15.88 -8.74
CA ASP A 7 2.03 15.90 -9.65
C ASP A 7 1.10 14.72 -9.37
N TRP A 8 1.68 13.53 -9.13
CA TRP A 8 0.94 12.32 -8.76
C TRP A 8 0.07 12.49 -7.52
N PHE A 9 0.48 13.29 -6.53
CA PHE A 9 -0.27 13.49 -5.29
C PHE A 9 -1.55 14.26 -5.57
N PHE A 10 -1.45 15.35 -6.34
CA PHE A 10 -2.61 16.13 -6.73
C PHE A 10 -3.54 15.36 -7.65
N GLU A 11 -2.99 14.56 -8.58
CA GLU A 11 -3.79 13.70 -9.43
C GLU A 11 -4.66 12.75 -8.63
N VAL A 12 -4.08 12.01 -7.68
CA VAL A 12 -4.80 10.97 -6.96
C VAL A 12 -5.73 11.53 -5.89
N TYR A 13 -5.35 12.60 -5.18
CA TYR A 13 -6.15 13.10 -4.05
C TYR A 13 -7.12 14.22 -4.38
N PHE A 14 -6.77 15.12 -5.30
CA PHE A 14 -7.60 16.29 -5.60
C PHE A 14 -8.36 16.15 -6.91
N ARG A 15 -7.83 15.40 -7.88
CA ARG A 15 -8.46 15.26 -9.21
C ARG A 15 -9.30 14.01 -9.39
N GLN A 16 -9.33 13.08 -8.42
CA GLN A 16 -10.14 11.87 -8.49
C GLN A 16 -11.26 11.85 -7.45
N PRO A 17 -12.47 11.41 -7.80
CA PRO A 17 -13.57 11.27 -6.84
C PRO A 17 -13.44 10.04 -5.93
N LYS A 18 -12.56 9.08 -6.27
CA LYS A 18 -12.36 7.83 -5.54
C LYS A 18 -10.99 7.83 -4.86
N LEU A 19 -10.95 7.47 -3.58
CA LEU A 19 -9.70 7.32 -2.84
C LEU A 19 -8.85 6.16 -3.37
N PRO A 20 -7.52 6.21 -3.24
CA PRO A 20 -6.66 5.05 -3.45
C PRO A 20 -6.98 3.96 -2.41
N GLU A 21 -6.75 2.71 -2.77
CA GLU A 21 -6.98 1.54 -1.90
C GLU A 21 -5.68 0.73 -1.80
N LEU A 22 -5.28 0.38 -0.58
CA LEU A 22 -4.11 -0.47 -0.34
C LEU A 22 -4.55 -1.93 -0.29
N GLU A 23 -4.15 -2.69 -1.30
CA GLU A 23 -4.34 -4.13 -1.35
C GLU A 23 -3.16 -4.85 -0.76
N ILE A 24 -3.45 -5.88 0.05
CA ILE A 24 -2.45 -6.76 0.63
C ILE A 24 -2.82 -8.20 0.31
N ASP A 25 -1.89 -8.93 -0.29
CA ASP A 25 -2.01 -10.34 -0.62
C ASP A 25 -0.98 -11.12 0.20
N PHE A 26 -1.45 -11.87 1.20
CA PHE A 26 -0.62 -12.73 2.06
C PHE A 26 -0.55 -14.19 1.58
N VAL A 27 -1.22 -14.53 0.47
CA VAL A 27 -1.55 -15.91 0.11
C VAL A 27 -0.51 -16.52 -0.80
N SER A 28 0.18 -15.67 -1.55
CA SER A 28 1.31 -16.14 -2.34
C SER A 28 2.53 -16.43 -1.45
N ARG A 29 3.48 -17.24 -1.93
CA ARG A 29 4.75 -17.51 -1.23
C ARG A 29 5.56 -16.22 -0.95
N ARG A 30 5.13 -15.04 -1.40
CA ARG A 30 5.76 -13.73 -1.20
C ARG A 30 4.66 -12.71 -0.94
N PRO A 31 4.40 -12.31 0.31
CA PRO A 31 3.35 -11.33 0.58
C PRO A 31 3.57 -10.07 -0.24
N LYS A 32 2.50 -9.47 -0.74
CA LYS A 32 2.58 -8.34 -1.67
C LYS A 32 1.65 -7.23 -1.25
N MET A 33 2.14 -6.01 -1.38
CA MET A 33 1.36 -4.80 -1.16
C MET A 33 1.27 -4.02 -2.47
N LYS A 34 0.08 -3.52 -2.78
CA LYS A 34 -0.20 -2.80 -4.03
C LYS A 34 -1.24 -1.70 -3.83
N TRP A 35 -0.96 -0.53 -4.39
CA TRP A 35 -1.94 0.53 -4.54
C TRP A 35 -2.87 0.27 -5.73
N LYS A 36 -4.16 0.32 -5.48
CA LYS A 36 -5.21 0.50 -6.48
C LYS A 36 -5.56 1.98 -6.55
N THR A 37 -5.29 2.59 -7.70
CA THR A 37 -5.63 4.00 -7.96
C THR A 37 -6.68 4.12 -9.06
N PRO A 38 -7.53 5.16 -9.01
CA PRO A 38 -8.38 5.53 -10.14
C PRO A 38 -7.52 5.77 -11.38
N GLY A 39 -7.98 5.35 -12.55
CA GLY A 39 -7.25 5.53 -13.81
C GLY A 39 -5.91 4.79 -13.91
N LYS A 40 -5.56 3.92 -12.95
CA LYS A 40 -4.24 3.24 -12.87
C LYS A 40 -3.05 4.22 -12.81
N LEU A 41 -3.28 5.38 -12.19
CA LEU A 41 -2.25 6.41 -11.99
C LEU A 41 -1.06 5.86 -11.19
N SER A 42 0.13 6.36 -11.51
CA SER A 42 1.33 6.10 -10.72
C SER A 42 1.15 6.68 -9.32
N PHE A 43 1.44 5.88 -8.30
CA PHE A 43 1.26 6.29 -6.91
C PHE A 43 2.40 5.78 -6.05
N PRO A 44 3.53 6.49 -6.03
CA PRO A 44 4.73 6.10 -5.27
C PRO A 44 4.62 6.38 -3.76
N MET A 45 3.40 6.55 -3.24
CA MET A 45 3.15 6.90 -1.84
C MET A 45 3.72 5.82 -0.91
N PRO A 46 4.71 6.16 -0.06
CA PRO A 46 5.24 5.23 0.93
C PRO A 46 4.19 4.85 1.96
N VAL A 47 4.28 3.62 2.47
CA VAL A 47 3.39 3.11 3.52
C VAL A 47 4.23 2.81 4.76
N GLU A 48 3.82 3.30 5.92
CA GLU A 48 4.38 2.85 7.18
C GLU A 48 3.73 1.52 7.58
N VAL A 49 4.56 0.56 7.98
CA VAL A 49 4.14 -0.80 8.32
C VAL A 49 4.80 -1.17 9.65
N GLU A 50 4.03 -1.76 10.56
CA GLU A 50 4.57 -2.33 11.78
C GLU A 50 4.93 -3.80 11.55
N ILE A 51 6.23 -4.10 11.68
CA ILE A 51 6.79 -5.43 11.46
C ILE A 51 7.53 -5.86 12.71
N ASN A 52 7.08 -6.94 13.34
CA ASN A 52 7.66 -7.48 14.58
C ASN A 52 7.83 -6.37 15.65
N GLY A 53 6.78 -5.57 15.89
CA GLY A 53 6.77 -4.44 16.81
C GLY A 53 7.63 -3.23 16.41
N THR A 54 8.15 -3.17 15.18
CA THR A 54 8.93 -2.02 14.68
C THR A 54 8.28 -1.36 13.48
N LYS A 55 8.00 -0.06 13.57
CA LYS A 55 7.52 0.77 12.45
C LYS A 55 8.60 0.94 11.38
N LYS A 56 8.26 0.61 10.13
CA LYS A 56 9.13 0.75 8.96
C LYS A 56 8.40 1.44 7.82
N ARG A 57 9.06 2.40 7.19
CA ARG A 57 8.54 3.07 5.99
C ARG A 57 8.94 2.32 4.73
N ILE A 58 7.96 1.82 3.98
CA ILE A 58 8.15 1.05 2.76
C ILE A 58 7.89 1.93 1.54
N ILE A 59 8.87 2.03 0.64
CA ILE A 59 8.75 2.80 -0.60
C ILE A 59 8.01 1.96 -1.67
N MET A 60 6.89 2.47 -2.16
CA MET A 60 6.01 1.78 -3.11
C MET A 60 6.33 2.12 -4.57
N LYS A 61 7.51 1.74 -5.06
CA LYS A 61 7.91 2.02 -6.45
C LYS A 61 6.89 1.43 -7.44
N ALA A 62 6.42 2.25 -8.38
CA ALA A 62 5.32 1.88 -9.30
C ALA A 62 4.05 1.37 -8.58
N GLY A 63 3.79 1.85 -7.37
CA GLY A 63 2.61 1.53 -6.58
C GLY A 63 2.57 0.11 -6.03
N LYS A 64 3.69 -0.62 -5.97
CA LYS A 64 3.73 -2.01 -5.46
C LYS A 64 5.06 -2.36 -4.82
N VAL A 65 5.05 -3.34 -3.92
CA VAL A 65 6.25 -3.92 -3.31
C VAL A 65 5.99 -5.38 -2.94
N ASP A 66 6.99 -6.23 -3.15
CA ASP A 66 6.99 -7.59 -2.60
C ASP A 66 7.65 -7.53 -1.21
N LEU A 67 7.00 -8.13 -0.23
CA LEU A 67 7.46 -8.20 1.15
C LEU A 67 8.29 -9.47 1.36
N PRO A 68 9.21 -9.49 2.33
CA PRO A 68 9.90 -10.72 2.70
C PRO A 68 8.90 -11.79 3.18
N LYS A 69 9.26 -13.07 3.06
CA LYS A 69 8.33 -14.17 3.41
C LYS A 69 8.12 -14.34 4.91
N GLU A 70 9.11 -13.94 5.70
CA GLU A 70 9.23 -14.25 7.13
C GLU A 70 8.87 -13.04 8.00
N VAL A 71 8.10 -12.09 7.46
CA VAL A 71 7.64 -10.92 8.24
C VAL A 71 6.22 -11.16 8.74
N THR A 72 6.02 -10.88 10.03
CA THR A 72 4.69 -10.69 10.59
C THR A 72 4.37 -9.21 10.49
N ILE A 73 3.31 -8.88 9.76
CA ILE A 73 2.81 -7.50 9.69
C ILE A 73 1.66 -7.38 10.67
N GLU A 74 1.78 -6.44 11.60
CA GLU A 74 0.79 -6.19 12.65
C GLU A 74 -0.21 -5.12 12.21
N SER A 75 0.29 -4.06 11.57
CA SER A 75 -0.54 -2.93 11.13
C SER A 75 0.05 -2.24 9.89
N PHE A 76 -0.84 -1.56 9.16
CA PHE A 76 -0.50 -0.70 8.02
C PHE A 76 -1.03 0.69 8.31
N ASP A 77 -0.18 1.70 8.13
CA ASP A 77 -0.45 3.09 8.52
C ASP A 77 -1.01 3.17 9.96
N PRO A 78 -0.26 2.68 10.97
CA PRO A 78 -0.74 2.56 12.35
C PRO A 78 -1.29 3.86 12.92
N ASP A 79 -0.73 4.98 12.50
CA ASP A 79 -1.10 6.30 12.99
C ASP A 79 -2.13 7.02 12.09
N GLY A 80 -2.52 6.43 10.94
CA GLY A 80 -3.58 6.94 10.08
C GLY A 80 -3.22 8.18 9.25
N TRP A 81 -2.00 8.28 8.73
CA TRP A 81 -1.49 9.45 8.02
C TRP A 81 -1.89 9.46 6.54
N ILE A 82 -2.31 8.31 6.00
CA ILE A 82 -2.62 8.15 4.60
C ILE A 82 -4.14 8.16 4.42
N LEU A 83 -4.63 9.14 3.65
CA LEU A 83 -6.01 9.12 3.21
C LEU A 83 -6.19 8.00 2.19
N MET A 84 -6.85 6.91 2.58
CA MET A 84 -7.11 5.80 1.66
C MET A 84 -8.41 5.12 2.03
N LYS A 85 -8.97 4.40 1.06
CA LYS A 85 -10.03 3.45 1.34
C LYS A 85 -9.42 2.31 2.15
N LYS A 86 -9.91 2.11 3.37
CA LYS A 86 -9.55 0.94 4.18
C LYS A 86 -10.10 -0.31 3.49
N SER A 87 -9.21 -1.15 2.99
CA SER A 87 -9.58 -2.51 2.63
C SER A 87 -9.59 -3.36 3.89
N SER A 88 -10.56 -4.24 4.01
CA SER A 88 -10.43 -5.40 4.90
C SER A 88 -9.27 -6.25 4.39
N ILE A 89 -8.45 -6.82 5.28
CA ILE A 89 -7.45 -7.82 4.91
C ILE A 89 -8.19 -8.93 4.17
N VAL A 90 -7.93 -9.08 2.87
CA VAL A 90 -8.48 -10.19 2.10
C VAL A 90 -7.53 -11.35 2.32
N GLN A 91 -7.84 -12.18 3.32
CA GLN A 91 -7.30 -13.53 3.36
C GLN A 91 -7.98 -14.28 2.21
N LEU A 92 -7.35 -14.32 1.03
CA LEU A 92 -7.80 -15.21 -0.03
C LEU A 92 -7.46 -16.63 0.45
N ASP A 93 -8.38 -17.26 1.18
CA ASP A 93 -8.23 -18.66 1.55
C ASP A 93 -7.78 -19.43 0.32
N GLY A 94 -6.60 -20.05 0.45
CA GLY A 94 -5.92 -20.72 -0.64
C GLY A 94 -6.92 -21.55 -1.41
N ALA A 95 -7.17 -21.15 -2.66
CA ALA A 95 -8.03 -21.90 -3.54
C ALA A 95 -7.44 -23.31 -3.64
N ARG A 96 -8.14 -24.24 -2.98
CA ARG A 96 -7.96 -25.69 -3.09
C ARG A 96 -7.58 -26.06 -4.51
N ARG A 97 -6.46 -26.75 -4.64
CA ARG A 97 -6.33 -27.88 -5.57
C ARG A 97 -5.59 -28.99 -4.86
#